data_AF-A0A8T0HB49-F1
#
_entry.id   AF-A0A8T0HB49-F1
#
_cell.length_a   1.000
_cell.length_b   1.000
_cell.length_c   1.000
_cell.angle_alpha   90.00
_cell.angle_beta   90.00
_cell.angle_gamma   90.00
#
_symmetry.space_group_name_H-M   'P 1'
#
loop_
_entity.id
_entity.type
_entity.pdbx_description
1 polymer ?
#
loop_
_entity_poly.entity_id
_entity_poly.type
_entity_poly.pdbx_seq_one_letter_code
_entity_poly.pdbx_strand_id
1 'polypeptide(L)'
;MHCFIRPNFQLTPSFHRTAFSSCPGSRDSLGFVPDRRRGLIGERTMPRAGKRMKNEDEVAEEALRLLNGSSNLPRLVVFDLDYTLWPFWCECRSSKENPSLYPEAKGVLDALRQKGVTMAVASRTPTPDIARCFLNKLNITDYFVNMQIYPSWSHKVEHFQKILQSTDIPYKDMLFFDDEDRNIRSVSQLGATSILVNDGVNLRALAQGLQQHGRPSASS
;
A
#
# COMPACT_ATOMS: atom_id res chain seq x y z
N MET A 1 35.49 48.79 12.29
CA MET A 1 36.72 49.44 11.80
C MET A 1 37.80 48.38 11.66
N HIS A 2 38.56 48.41 10.55
CA HIS A 2 39.55 47.41 10.06
C HIS A 2 38.90 46.12 9.52
N CYS A 3 38.69 45.88 8.21
CA CYS A 3 39.37 46.18 6.95
C CYS A 3 40.64 45.36 6.64
N PHE A 4 40.64 44.83 5.40
CA PHE A 4 41.69 44.19 4.59
C PHE A 4 41.90 42.66 4.72
N ILE A 5 42.14 41.84 3.69
CA ILE A 5 42.23 41.96 2.21
C ILE A 5 42.09 40.54 1.65
N ARG A 6 41.37 40.37 0.52
CA ARG A 6 41.52 39.23 -0.40
C ARG A 6 42.67 39.51 -1.36
N PRO A 7 43.23 38.47 -2.01
CA PRO A 7 43.01 38.46 -3.45
C PRO A 7 42.65 37.10 -4.05
N ASN A 8 42.02 37.22 -5.22
CA ASN A 8 41.57 36.19 -6.15
C ASN A 8 42.69 35.28 -6.66
N PHE A 9 42.33 34.04 -7.03
CA PHE A 9 42.85 33.41 -8.24
C PHE A 9 41.74 32.67 -8.99
N GLN A 10 41.73 32.87 -10.31
CA GLN A 10 40.73 32.39 -11.27
C GLN A 10 41.11 31.00 -11.85
N LEU A 11 40.06 30.22 -12.14
CA LEU A 11 39.80 29.37 -13.32
C LEU A 11 40.86 28.33 -13.78
N THR A 12 40.45 27.05 -13.84
CA THR A 12 40.24 26.28 -15.09
C THR A 12 39.46 24.97 -14.80
N PRO A 13 38.71 24.40 -15.77
CA PRO A 13 38.01 23.13 -15.62
C PRO A 13 38.82 21.97 -16.23
N SER A 14 39.02 20.89 -15.48
CA SER A 14 39.58 19.65 -16.02
C SER A 14 38.47 18.61 -16.24
N PHE A 15 38.14 18.41 -17.51
CA PHE A 15 37.43 17.24 -18.00
C PHE A 15 38.26 15.98 -17.72
N HIS A 16 37.68 15.00 -17.03
CA HIS A 16 38.13 13.61 -17.17
C HIS A 16 36.98 12.73 -17.63
N ARG A 17 37.14 12.27 -18.88
CA ARG A 17 36.37 11.25 -19.57
C ARG A 17 37.15 9.94 -19.39
N THR A 18 36.53 8.93 -18.80
CA THR A 18 37.02 7.54 -18.81
C THR A 18 35.78 6.66 -19.05
N ALA A 19 35.53 6.29 -20.31
CA ALA A 19 36.07 5.13 -21.01
C ALA A 19 35.24 3.87 -20.72
N PHE A 20 34.35 3.58 -21.67
CA PHE A 20 33.66 2.31 -21.85
C PHE A 20 34.68 1.16 -21.97
N SER A 21 34.50 0.11 -21.18
CA SER A 21 35.17 -1.16 -21.34
C SER A 21 34.22 -2.14 -22.01
N SER A 22 34.52 -2.48 -23.25
CA SER A 22 33.86 -3.51 -24.05
C SER A 22 34.57 -4.84 -23.82
N CYS A 23 33.85 -5.88 -23.39
CA CYS A 23 34.38 -7.25 -23.34
C CYS A 23 34.14 -7.96 -24.69
N PRO A 24 35.15 -8.67 -25.25
CA PRO A 24 35.04 -9.33 -26.55
C PRO A 24 34.39 -10.71 -26.43
N GLY A 25 33.66 -11.09 -27.49
CA GLY A 25 33.09 -12.42 -27.64
C GLY A 25 34.09 -13.44 -28.18
N SER A 26 33.89 -14.69 -27.78
CA SER A 26 34.44 -15.87 -28.44
C SER A 26 33.34 -16.92 -28.56
N ARG A 27 33.06 -17.33 -29.80
CA ARG A 27 32.27 -18.52 -30.14
C ARG A 27 33.10 -19.76 -29.82
N ASP A 28 32.47 -20.82 -29.33
CA ASP A 28 32.64 -22.17 -29.87
C ASP A 28 31.61 -23.15 -29.29
N SER A 29 31.46 -24.26 -30.02
CA SER A 29 30.24 -25.04 -30.17
C SER A 29 30.27 -26.36 -29.39
N LEU A 30 29.06 -26.81 -29.00
CA LEU A 30 28.60 -28.20 -28.82
C LEU A 30 29.28 -29.10 -27.78
N GLY A 31 28.53 -29.38 -26.72
CA GLY A 31 28.68 -30.55 -25.85
C GLY A 31 27.40 -30.78 -25.04
N PHE A 32 26.48 -31.59 -25.57
CA PHE A 32 25.24 -31.96 -24.88
C PHE A 32 25.52 -33.14 -23.94
N VAL A 33 25.46 -32.88 -22.63
CA VAL A 33 25.47 -33.92 -21.58
C VAL A 33 24.25 -33.66 -20.68
N PRO A 34 23.31 -34.60 -20.51
CA PRO A 34 22.08 -34.34 -19.77
C PRO A 34 22.33 -34.44 -18.27
N ASP A 35 22.31 -33.30 -17.57
CA ASP A 35 22.31 -33.29 -16.11
C ASP A 35 20.88 -33.47 -15.56
N ARG A 36 20.73 -34.51 -14.74
CA ARG A 36 19.52 -34.85 -14.00
C ARG A 36 19.46 -34.00 -12.74
N ARG A 37 18.64 -32.96 -12.74
CA ARG A 37 17.94 -32.43 -11.54
C ARG A 37 16.91 -31.36 -11.97
N ARG A 38 15.74 -31.82 -12.42
CA ARG A 38 14.51 -31.01 -12.43
C ARG A 38 13.76 -31.26 -11.12
N GLY A 39 13.69 -30.25 -10.28
CA GLY A 39 12.84 -30.15 -9.11
C GLY A 39 13.11 -28.76 -8.49
N LEU A 40 12.16 -27.92 -8.14
CA LEU A 40 10.71 -28.00 -8.03
C LEU A 40 10.18 -26.61 -8.44
N ILE A 41 9.38 -26.54 -9.51
CA ILE A 41 8.50 -25.39 -9.70
C ILE A 41 7.42 -25.59 -8.63
N GLY A 42 7.38 -24.69 -7.64
CA GLY A 42 6.34 -24.69 -6.62
C GLY A 42 4.98 -24.81 -7.28
N GLU A 43 4.20 -25.81 -6.83
CA GLU A 43 2.84 -26.04 -7.29
C GLU A 43 2.06 -24.74 -7.19
N ARG A 44 1.77 -24.12 -8.34
CA ARG A 44 0.61 -23.24 -8.45
C ARG A 44 -0.57 -24.16 -8.17
N THR A 45 -1.11 -24.07 -6.97
CA THR A 45 -2.43 -24.63 -6.67
C THR A 45 -3.39 -24.06 -7.71
N MET A 46 -3.81 -24.92 -8.64
CA MET A 46 -4.81 -24.57 -9.64
C MET A 46 -6.06 -24.07 -8.90
N PRO A 47 -6.65 -22.94 -9.30
CA PRO A 47 -7.90 -22.50 -8.70
C PRO A 47 -8.95 -23.60 -8.88
N ARG A 48 -9.60 -23.97 -7.78
CA ARG A 48 -10.76 -24.87 -7.79
C ARG A 48 -11.78 -24.33 -8.81
N ALA A 49 -12.38 -25.24 -9.57
CA ALA A 49 -13.29 -24.95 -10.67
C ALA A 49 -14.23 -23.75 -10.44
N GLY A 50 -14.18 -22.78 -11.37
CA GLY A 50 -15.37 -22.09 -11.89
C GLY A 50 -16.10 -21.09 -11.01
N LYS A 51 -15.47 -20.41 -10.05
CA LYS A 51 -16.16 -19.29 -9.36
C LYS A 51 -16.10 -18.03 -10.24
N ARG A 52 -17.26 -17.60 -10.76
CA ARG A 52 -17.41 -16.31 -11.47
C ARG A 52 -16.88 -15.17 -10.59
N MET A 53 -15.98 -14.36 -11.13
CA MET A 53 -15.55 -13.13 -10.45
C MET A 53 -16.71 -12.15 -10.44
N LYS A 54 -16.95 -11.52 -9.28
CA LYS A 54 -17.95 -10.46 -9.15
C LYS A 54 -17.46 -9.21 -9.85
N ASN A 55 -18.38 -8.44 -10.41
CA ASN A 55 -18.06 -7.08 -10.88
C ASN A 55 -18.04 -6.09 -9.69
N GLU A 56 -17.61 -4.86 -9.94
CA GLU A 56 -17.47 -3.83 -8.89
C GLU A 56 -18.80 -3.52 -8.18
N ASP A 57 -19.92 -3.47 -8.91
CA ASP A 57 -21.26 -3.23 -8.35
C ASP A 57 -21.72 -4.35 -7.42
N GLU A 58 -21.54 -5.61 -7.84
CA GLU A 58 -21.84 -6.80 -7.04
C GLU A 58 -21.00 -6.84 -5.76
N VAL A 59 -19.73 -6.42 -5.84
CA VAL A 59 -18.85 -6.29 -4.68
C VAL A 59 -19.34 -5.16 -3.76
N ALA A 60 -19.68 -3.99 -4.31
CA ALA A 60 -20.16 -2.85 -3.54
C ALA A 60 -21.47 -3.19 -2.80
N GLU A 61 -22.43 -3.84 -3.45
CA GLU A 61 -23.67 -4.29 -2.81
C GLU A 61 -23.41 -5.26 -1.65
N GLU A 62 -22.49 -6.20 -1.81
CA GLU A 62 -22.16 -7.15 -0.75
C GLU A 62 -21.41 -6.47 0.41
N ALA A 63 -20.48 -5.58 0.10
CA ALA A 63 -19.79 -4.77 1.11
C ALA A 63 -20.79 -3.90 1.90
N LEU A 64 -21.79 -3.30 1.23
CA LEU A 64 -22.87 -2.57 1.90
C LEU A 64 -23.70 -3.47 2.82
N ARG A 65 -24.01 -4.70 2.40
CA ARG A 65 -24.72 -5.66 3.26
C ARG A 65 -23.92 -5.98 4.51
N LEU A 66 -22.61 -6.20 4.39
CA LEU A 66 -21.72 -6.41 5.53
C LEU A 66 -21.71 -5.19 6.47
N LEU A 67 -21.58 -3.99 5.92
CA LEU A 67 -21.60 -2.74 6.69
C LEU A 67 -22.94 -2.52 7.41
N ASN A 68 -24.06 -2.80 6.75
CA ASN A 68 -25.39 -2.67 7.34
C ASN A 68 -25.66 -3.72 8.43
N GLY A 69 -25.02 -4.89 8.36
CA GLY A 69 -25.12 -5.94 9.36
C GLY A 69 -24.20 -5.78 10.56
N SER A 70 -23.27 -4.82 10.55
CA SER A 70 -22.33 -4.62 11.66
C SER A 70 -23.02 -3.94 12.85
N SER A 71 -22.84 -4.49 14.06
CA SER A 71 -23.38 -3.92 15.31
C SER A 71 -22.64 -2.67 15.77
N ASN A 72 -21.36 -2.53 15.40
CA ASN A 72 -20.53 -1.36 15.66
C ASN A 72 -19.73 -1.05 14.39
N LEU A 73 -19.96 0.12 13.80
CA LEU A 73 -19.24 0.54 12.60
C LEU A 73 -18.02 1.37 12.98
N PRO A 74 -16.86 1.14 12.35
CA PRO A 74 -15.74 2.03 12.51
C PRO A 74 -16.12 3.42 11.99
N ARG A 75 -15.72 4.46 12.74
CA ARG A 75 -15.92 5.85 12.30
C ARG A 75 -14.92 6.23 11.22
N LEU A 76 -13.77 5.55 11.20
CA LEU A 76 -12.68 5.74 10.24
C LEU A 76 -12.11 4.40 9.78
N VAL A 77 -11.95 4.24 8.47
CA VAL A 77 -11.16 3.14 7.88
C VAL A 77 -9.89 3.70 7.29
N VAL A 78 -8.74 3.18 7.72
CA VAL A 78 -7.41 3.57 7.23
C VAL A 78 -6.88 2.46 6.34
N PHE A 79 -6.29 2.84 5.20
CA PHE A 79 -5.68 1.91 4.26
C PHE A 79 -4.20 2.22 4.07
N ASP A 80 -3.38 1.18 4.04
CA ASP A 80 -2.12 1.23 3.30
C ASP A 80 -2.37 1.22 1.76
N LEU A 81 -1.32 1.37 0.96
CA LEU A 81 -1.39 1.43 -0.49
C LEU A 81 -0.81 0.19 -1.16
N ASP A 82 0.50 -0.02 -1.02
CA ASP A 82 1.23 -1.06 -1.74
C ASP A 82 0.85 -2.44 -1.18
N TYR A 83 0.50 -3.39 -2.03
CA TYR A 83 -0.05 -4.72 -1.64
C TYR A 83 -1.35 -4.70 -0.82
N THR A 84 -1.93 -3.52 -0.58
CA THR A 84 -3.20 -3.34 0.12
C THR A 84 -4.31 -2.91 -0.85
N LEU A 85 -4.15 -1.79 -1.55
CA LEU A 85 -5.09 -1.33 -2.57
C LEU A 85 -4.71 -1.79 -3.97
N TRP A 86 -3.42 -1.93 -4.26
CA TRP A 86 -2.91 -2.41 -5.55
C TRP A 86 -1.78 -3.43 -5.38
N PRO A 87 -1.56 -4.36 -6.33
CA PRO A 87 -0.67 -5.52 -6.15
C PRO A 87 0.80 -5.25 -6.54
N PHE A 88 1.36 -4.12 -6.12
CA PHE A 88 2.74 -3.74 -6.42
C PHE A 88 3.27 -2.65 -5.49
N TRP A 89 4.59 -2.48 -5.42
CA TRP A 89 5.20 -1.27 -4.87
C TRP A 89 5.18 -0.14 -5.90
N CYS A 90 4.56 0.98 -5.55
CA CYS A 90 4.50 2.14 -6.43
C CYS A 90 5.86 2.80 -6.67
N GLU A 91 6.85 2.61 -5.79
CA GLU A 91 8.23 3.09 -5.98
C GLU A 91 8.94 2.45 -7.19
N CYS A 92 8.53 1.25 -7.59
CA CYS A 92 9.06 0.55 -8.76
C CYS A 92 8.36 0.93 -10.07
N ARG A 93 7.51 1.96 -10.07
CA ARG A 93 6.63 2.31 -11.18
C ARG A 93 6.90 3.71 -11.70
N SER A 94 6.38 4.00 -12.89
CA SER A 94 6.32 5.35 -13.45
C SER A 94 4.97 6.00 -13.19
N SER A 95 4.96 7.30 -12.89
CA SER A 95 3.73 8.11 -12.86
C SER A 95 2.97 8.13 -14.20
N LYS A 96 3.58 7.67 -15.30
CA LYS A 96 2.93 7.53 -16.60
C LYS A 96 2.07 6.27 -16.72
N GLU A 97 2.31 5.23 -15.92
CA GLU A 97 1.55 3.99 -15.95
C GLU A 97 0.11 4.17 -15.46
N ASN A 98 -0.80 3.33 -15.95
CA ASN A 98 -2.17 3.25 -15.44
C ASN A 98 -2.22 2.14 -14.39
N PRO A 99 -2.34 2.48 -13.10
CA PRO A 99 -2.44 1.48 -12.04
C PRO A 99 -3.78 0.74 -12.11
N SER A 100 -3.84 -0.41 -11.45
CA SER A 100 -5.07 -1.17 -11.21
C SER A 100 -5.16 -1.54 -9.74
N LEU A 101 -6.37 -1.48 -9.19
CA LEU A 101 -6.66 -1.95 -7.84
C LEU A 101 -6.74 -3.48 -7.79
N TYR A 102 -6.71 -4.04 -6.57
CA TYR A 102 -7.21 -5.40 -6.35
C TYR A 102 -8.68 -5.51 -6.81
N PRO A 103 -9.13 -6.66 -7.34
CA PRO A 103 -10.44 -6.79 -7.99
C PRO A 103 -11.64 -6.35 -7.15
N GLU A 104 -11.58 -6.55 -5.83
CA GLU A 104 -12.69 -6.20 -4.91
C GLU A 104 -12.48 -4.87 -4.19
N ALA A 105 -11.29 -4.24 -4.30
CA ALA A 105 -10.96 -3.06 -3.51
C ALA A 105 -11.84 -1.85 -3.88
N LYS A 106 -12.12 -1.63 -5.18
CA LYS A 106 -12.95 -0.50 -5.61
C LYS A 106 -14.37 -0.58 -5.04
N GLY A 107 -15.02 -1.74 -5.17
CA GLY A 107 -16.36 -1.96 -4.61
C GLY A 107 -16.41 -1.80 -3.08
N VAL A 108 -15.37 -2.23 -2.36
CA VAL A 108 -15.26 -1.99 -0.90
C VAL A 108 -15.15 -0.49 -0.58
N LEU A 109 -14.32 0.25 -1.30
CA LEU A 109 -14.17 1.70 -1.12
C LEU A 109 -15.47 2.46 -1.43
N ASP A 110 -16.17 2.07 -2.50
CA ASP A 110 -17.45 2.66 -2.89
C ASP A 110 -18.53 2.41 -1.84
N ALA A 111 -18.61 1.20 -1.31
CA ALA A 111 -19.54 0.86 -0.23
C ALA A 111 -19.29 1.66 1.06
N LEU A 112 -18.02 1.83 1.45
CA LEU A 112 -17.65 2.67 2.60
C LEU A 112 -18.07 4.12 2.40
N ARG A 113 -17.80 4.67 1.21
CA ARG A 113 -18.20 6.04 0.83
C ARG A 113 -19.71 6.21 0.89
N GLN A 114 -20.46 5.28 0.29
CA GLN A 114 -21.93 5.31 0.28
C GLN A 114 -22.50 5.16 1.70
N LYS A 115 -21.86 4.38 2.57
CA LYS A 115 -22.25 4.24 3.97
C LYS A 115 -21.91 5.48 4.83
N GLY A 116 -21.12 6.41 4.30
CA GLY A 116 -20.66 7.60 5.02
C GLY A 116 -19.54 7.31 6.03
N VAL A 117 -18.81 6.20 5.86
CA VAL A 117 -17.64 5.88 6.69
C VAL A 117 -16.47 6.71 6.22
N THR A 118 -15.82 7.42 7.15
CA THR A 118 -14.66 8.25 6.81
C THR A 118 -13.50 7.34 6.41
N MET A 119 -12.70 7.75 5.42
CA MET A 119 -11.52 6.99 4.98
C MET A 119 -10.25 7.85 5.00
N ALA A 120 -9.12 7.22 5.29
CA ALA A 120 -7.80 7.83 5.22
C ALA A 120 -6.75 6.87 4.65
N VAL A 121 -5.62 7.43 4.22
CA VAL A 121 -4.44 6.67 3.78
C VAL A 121 -3.31 6.86 4.78
N ALA A 122 -2.63 5.76 5.11
CA ALA A 122 -1.34 5.76 5.77
C ALA A 122 -0.40 4.90 4.94
N SER A 123 0.60 5.48 4.27
CA SER A 123 1.56 4.77 3.42
C SER A 123 3.00 5.17 3.72
N ARG A 124 3.89 4.19 3.71
CA ARG A 124 5.34 4.35 3.97
C ARG A 124 6.18 4.49 2.71
N THR A 125 5.55 4.57 1.53
CA THR A 125 6.28 4.72 0.26
C THR A 125 7.18 5.96 0.26
N PRO A 126 8.41 5.87 -0.27
CA PRO A 126 9.29 7.02 -0.47
C PRO A 126 8.91 7.86 -1.69
N THR A 127 7.94 7.43 -2.51
CA THR A 127 7.50 8.12 -3.74
C THR A 127 6.06 8.67 -3.62
N PRO A 128 5.83 9.67 -2.74
CA PRO A 128 4.48 10.19 -2.49
C PRO A 128 3.84 10.83 -3.72
N ASP A 129 4.64 11.35 -4.64
CA ASP A 129 4.20 11.91 -5.92
C ASP A 129 3.60 10.84 -6.85
N ILE A 130 4.23 9.66 -6.93
CA ILE A 130 3.74 8.54 -7.73
C ILE A 130 2.45 7.98 -7.11
N ALA A 131 2.43 7.77 -5.80
CA ALA A 131 1.25 7.30 -5.09
C ALA A 131 0.05 8.22 -5.31
N ARG A 132 0.24 9.55 -5.17
CA ARG A 132 -0.83 10.55 -5.43
C ARG A 132 -1.27 10.56 -6.89
N CYS A 133 -0.35 10.39 -7.84
CA CYS A 133 -0.69 10.26 -9.25
C CYS A 133 -1.59 9.04 -9.50
N PHE A 134 -1.29 7.91 -8.87
CA PHE A 134 -2.09 6.69 -9.00
C PHE A 134 -3.47 6.82 -8.37
N LEU A 135 -3.59 7.38 -7.17
CA LEU A 135 -4.88 7.67 -6.54
C LEU A 135 -5.78 8.55 -7.43
N ASN A 136 -5.17 9.54 -8.11
CA ASN A 136 -5.88 10.40 -9.06
C ASN A 136 -6.36 9.62 -10.29
N LYS A 137 -5.47 8.85 -10.95
CA LYS A 137 -5.84 8.04 -12.12
C LYS A 137 -6.93 6.99 -11.83
N LEU A 138 -6.97 6.49 -10.60
CA LEU A 138 -7.99 5.55 -10.12
C LEU A 138 -9.30 6.24 -9.71
N ASN A 139 -9.36 7.57 -9.76
CA ASN A 139 -10.51 8.38 -9.34
C ASN A 139 -10.96 8.05 -7.90
N ILE A 140 -10.01 7.89 -6.98
CA ILE A 140 -10.27 7.61 -5.55
C ILE A 140 -9.64 8.64 -4.61
N THR A 141 -8.93 9.65 -5.11
CA THR A 141 -8.32 10.70 -4.27
C THR A 141 -9.33 11.32 -3.30
N ASP A 142 -10.52 11.68 -3.79
CA ASP A 142 -11.55 12.37 -3.01
C ASP A 142 -12.30 11.47 -2.02
N TYR A 143 -11.93 10.18 -1.94
CA TYR A 143 -12.50 9.25 -0.98
C TYR A 143 -11.85 9.44 0.39
N PHE A 144 -10.62 9.96 0.42
CA PHE A 144 -9.80 10.03 1.61
C PHE A 144 -9.75 11.45 2.15
N VAL A 145 -10.21 11.65 3.38
CA VAL A 145 -10.18 12.96 4.05
C VAL A 145 -8.77 13.34 4.50
N ASN A 146 -7.90 12.35 4.66
CA ASN A 146 -6.49 12.53 5.04
C ASN A 146 -5.62 11.47 4.34
N MET A 147 -4.48 11.90 3.80
CA MET A 147 -3.49 11.01 3.19
C MET A 147 -2.09 11.27 3.76
N GLN A 148 -1.67 10.46 4.74
CA GLN A 148 -0.30 10.42 5.25
C GLN A 148 0.53 9.49 4.36
N ILE A 149 1.32 10.06 3.45
CA ILE A 149 2.14 9.30 2.49
C ILE A 149 3.58 9.81 2.59
N TYR A 150 4.42 9.09 3.33
CA TYR A 150 5.83 9.41 3.54
C TYR A 150 6.55 8.23 4.23
N PRO A 151 7.86 8.06 4.01
CA PRO A 151 8.63 7.04 4.69
C PRO A 151 8.74 7.36 6.19
N SER A 152 8.63 6.32 7.01
CA SER A 152 8.87 6.41 8.46
C SER A 152 9.41 5.09 8.98
N TRP A 153 10.17 5.18 10.07
CA TRP A 153 10.70 4.05 10.84
C TRP A 153 9.78 3.64 11.98
N SER A 154 8.70 4.40 12.21
CA SER A 154 7.76 4.20 13.32
C SER A 154 6.66 3.16 13.06
N HIS A 155 6.76 2.38 11.97
CA HIS A 155 5.76 1.37 11.60
C HIS A 155 4.31 1.90 11.68
N LYS A 156 4.05 3.05 11.04
CA LYS A 156 2.77 3.78 10.97
C LYS A 156 2.33 4.52 12.23
N VAL A 157 3.07 4.47 13.33
CA VAL A 157 2.66 5.19 14.55
C VAL A 157 2.55 6.70 14.28
N GLU A 158 3.54 7.30 13.61
CA GLU A 158 3.50 8.72 13.25
C GLU A 158 2.34 9.06 12.31
N HIS A 159 2.08 8.21 11.30
CA HIS A 159 0.95 8.37 10.38
C HIS A 159 -0.38 8.41 11.14
N PHE A 160 -0.58 7.47 12.06
CA PHE A 160 -1.81 7.39 12.86
C PHE A 160 -1.96 8.54 13.84
N GLN A 161 -0.87 9.05 14.43
CA GLN A 161 -0.91 10.28 15.24
C GLN A 161 -1.38 11.48 14.41
N LYS A 162 -0.88 11.64 13.18
CA LYS A 162 -1.30 12.72 12.28
C LYS A 162 -2.75 12.57 11.81
N ILE A 163 -3.19 11.35 11.55
CA ILE A 163 -4.58 11.05 11.21
C ILE A 163 -5.49 11.43 12.39
N LEU A 164 -5.20 10.95 13.60
CA LEU A 164 -5.94 11.30 14.83
C LEU A 164 -6.02 12.82 15.02
N GLN A 165 -4.90 13.54 14.89
CA GLN A 165 -4.87 15.00 15.02
C GLN A 165 -5.77 15.72 14.01
N SER A 166 -5.93 15.17 12.81
CA SER A 166 -6.72 15.79 11.74
C SER A 166 -8.19 15.42 11.74
N THR A 167 -8.53 14.20 12.18
CA THR A 167 -9.90 13.68 12.12
C THR A 167 -10.62 13.74 13.46
N ASP A 168 -9.88 13.85 14.56
CA ASP A 168 -10.38 13.77 15.94
C ASP A 168 -11.15 12.46 16.23
N ILE A 169 -10.86 11.39 15.48
CA ILE A 169 -11.45 10.07 15.68
C ILE A 169 -10.47 9.23 16.52
N PRO A 170 -10.86 8.69 17.69
CA PRO A 170 -9.95 7.93 18.55
C PRO A 170 -9.60 6.58 17.93
N TYR A 171 -8.42 6.03 18.25
CA TYR A 171 -7.94 4.77 17.69
C TYR A 171 -8.92 3.60 17.82
N LYS A 172 -9.60 3.49 18.96
CA LYS A 172 -10.62 2.45 19.21
C LYS A 172 -11.79 2.44 18.21
N ASP A 173 -12.03 3.57 17.53
CA ASP A 173 -13.09 3.74 16.52
C ASP A 173 -12.53 3.62 15.08
N MET A 174 -11.27 3.20 14.94
CA MET A 174 -10.59 3.00 13.66
C MET A 174 -10.46 1.51 13.29
N LEU A 175 -10.60 1.24 11.99
CA LEU A 175 -10.25 -0.04 11.36
C LEU A 175 -9.12 0.19 10.35
N PHE A 176 -8.11 -0.67 10.36
CA PHE A 176 -6.90 -0.53 9.55
C PHE A 176 -6.62 -1.79 8.72
N PHE A 177 -6.25 -1.61 7.45
CA PHE A 177 -5.82 -2.67 6.54
C PHE A 177 -4.40 -2.39 6.03
N ASP A 178 -3.52 -3.38 6.16
CA ASP A 178 -2.10 -3.31 5.74
C ASP A 178 -1.56 -4.73 5.53
N ASP A 179 -0.61 -4.91 4.61
CA ASP A 179 0.01 -6.20 4.31
C ASP A 179 1.23 -6.51 5.18
N GLU A 180 1.78 -5.52 5.89
CA GLU A 180 2.97 -5.66 6.70
C GLU A 180 2.60 -5.88 8.18
N ASP A 181 2.82 -7.10 8.66
CA ASP A 181 2.57 -7.53 10.04
C ASP A 181 3.23 -6.64 11.13
N ARG A 182 4.34 -5.96 10.83
CA ARG A 182 4.95 -4.97 11.75
C ARG A 182 4.08 -3.73 11.92
N ASN A 183 3.47 -3.24 10.86
CA ASN A 183 2.55 -2.11 10.90
C ASN A 183 1.28 -2.51 11.68
N ILE A 184 0.74 -3.71 11.39
CA ILE A 184 -0.43 -4.27 12.10
C ILE A 184 -0.19 -4.35 13.60
N ARG A 185 0.95 -4.89 14.05
CA ARG A 185 1.28 -4.94 15.48
C ARG A 185 1.34 -3.55 16.12
N SER A 186 2.05 -2.63 15.49
CA SER A 186 2.30 -1.29 16.04
C SER A 186 1.00 -0.49 16.15
N VAL A 187 0.14 -0.55 15.14
CA VAL A 187 -1.15 0.15 15.13
C VAL A 187 -2.17 -0.52 16.06
N SER A 188 -2.14 -1.84 16.20
CA SER A 188 -2.98 -2.54 17.19
C SER A 188 -2.64 -2.13 18.62
N GLN A 189 -1.36 -1.88 18.92
CA GLN A 189 -0.93 -1.38 20.23
C GLN A 189 -1.45 0.04 20.54
N LEU A 190 -1.77 0.84 19.52
CA LEU A 190 -2.44 2.13 19.70
C LEU A 190 -3.93 1.98 20.04
N GLY A 191 -4.51 0.79 19.85
CA GLY A 191 -5.91 0.49 20.15
C GLY A 191 -6.83 0.43 18.94
N ALA A 192 -6.30 0.58 17.71
CA ALA A 192 -7.09 0.40 16.49
C ALA A 192 -7.26 -1.07 16.12
N THR A 193 -8.40 -1.42 15.54
CA THR A 193 -8.60 -2.77 14.97
C THR A 193 -7.78 -2.87 13.68
N SER A 194 -6.81 -3.78 13.61
CA SER A 194 -5.90 -3.90 12.46
C SER A 194 -5.99 -5.28 11.82
N ILE A 195 -6.13 -5.32 10.50
CA ILE A 195 -6.32 -6.54 9.71
C ILE A 195 -5.16 -6.69 8.73
N LEU A 196 -4.39 -7.77 8.91
CA LEU A 196 -3.36 -8.19 7.97
C LEU A 196 -4.02 -8.70 6.67
N VAL A 197 -3.68 -8.10 5.53
CA VAL A 197 -4.15 -8.54 4.21
C VAL A 197 -3.01 -9.15 3.39
N ASN A 198 -3.20 -10.38 2.89
CA ASN A 198 -2.18 -11.03 2.04
C ASN A 198 -2.46 -10.86 0.54
N ASP A 199 -3.73 -10.68 0.16
CA ASP A 199 -4.21 -10.57 -1.22
C ASP A 199 -4.99 -9.26 -1.42
N GLY A 200 -4.50 -8.19 -0.77
CA GLY A 200 -5.15 -6.89 -0.75
C GLY A 200 -6.51 -6.85 -0.06
N VAL A 201 -7.14 -5.69 -0.13
CA VAL A 201 -8.50 -5.46 0.40
C VAL A 201 -9.53 -6.19 -0.45
N ASN A 202 -10.38 -6.97 0.23
CA ASN A 202 -11.46 -7.74 -0.35
C ASN A 202 -12.62 -7.90 0.65
N LEU A 203 -13.74 -8.46 0.21
CA LEU A 203 -14.95 -8.65 1.02
C LEU A 203 -14.69 -9.49 2.27
N ARG A 204 -13.81 -10.50 2.18
CA ARG A 204 -13.43 -11.33 3.33
C ARG A 204 -12.66 -10.52 4.36
N ALA A 205 -11.69 -9.72 3.94
CA ALA A 205 -10.94 -8.83 4.83
C ALA A 205 -11.87 -7.82 5.51
N LEU A 206 -12.79 -7.21 4.74
CA LEU A 206 -13.80 -6.29 5.29
C LEU A 206 -14.68 -6.99 6.35
N ALA A 207 -15.25 -8.16 6.03
CA ALA A 207 -16.07 -8.93 6.97
C ALA A 207 -15.31 -9.27 8.25
N GLN A 208 -14.06 -9.71 8.13
CA GLN A 208 -13.19 -9.98 9.27
C GLN A 208 -12.95 -8.72 10.10
N GLY A 209 -12.64 -7.59 9.46
CA GLY A 209 -12.40 -6.30 10.10
C GLY A 209 -13.61 -5.83 10.90
N LEU A 210 -14.80 -5.84 10.29
CA LEU A 210 -16.05 -5.47 10.95
C LEU A 210 -16.36 -6.39 12.13
N GLN A 211 -16.17 -7.71 11.98
CA GLN A 211 -16.40 -8.65 13.06
C GLN A 211 -15.46 -8.43 14.25
N GLN A 212 -14.17 -8.17 14.00
CA GLN A 212 -13.20 -7.91 15.07
C GLN A 212 -13.46 -6.57 15.75
N HIS A 213 -13.81 -5.54 14.98
CA HIS A 213 -14.12 -4.20 15.49
C HIS A 213 -15.40 -4.16 16.33
N GLY A 214 -16.37 -5.02 16.01
CA GLY A 214 -17.62 -5.14 16.75
C GLY A 214 -17.52 -5.87 18.09
N ARG A 215 -16.36 -6.45 18.42
CA ARG A 215 -16.18 -7.12 19.72
C ARG A 215 -15.96 -6.08 20.82
N PRO A 216 -16.60 -6.23 21.99
CA PRO A 216 -16.26 -5.42 23.14
C PRO A 216 -14.76 -5.55 23.45
N SER A 217 -14.09 -4.43 23.69
CA SER A 217 -12.73 -4.46 24.26
C SER A 217 -12.81 -5.27 25.54
N ALA A 218 -12.02 -6.34 25.66
CA ALA A 218 -11.93 -7.06 26.92
C ALA A 218 -11.51 -6.06 27.99
N SER A 219 -12.41 -5.77 28.93
CA SER A 219 -12.14 -4.90 30.07
C SER A 219 -10.92 -5.43 30.80
N SER A 220 -9.82 -4.66 30.74
CA SER A 220 -8.63 -4.89 31.56
C SER A 220 -8.85 -4.34 32.96
#